data_AF-A0A7S1KHJ6-F1
#
_entry.id   AF-A0A7S1KHJ6-F1
#
_cell.length_a   1.000
_cell.length_b   1.000
_cell.length_c   1.000
_cell.angle_alpha   90.00
_cell.angle_beta   90.00
_cell.angle_gamma   90.00
#
_symmetry.space_group_name_H-M   'P 1'
#
loop_
_entity.id
_entity.type
_entity.pdbx_description
1 polymer ?
#
loop_
_entity_poly.entity_id
_entity_poly.type
_entity_poly.pdbx_seq_one_letter_code
_entity_poly.pdbx_strand_id
1 'polypeptide(L)'
;EFEGGVDQLVGAANRLPTIKALDLLFDVTLPDDVEEAGSFVRTGFSSVVSRIRGLQRVYLIIRNTDYQQGASIGASLPGGTNIGAFTITHEHRGSHFTVMTVSRSA
;
A
#
# COMPACT_ATOMS: atom_id res chain seq x y z
N GLU A 1 -25.17 -13.37 38.68
CA GLU A 1 -25.48 -12.28 37.73
C GLU A 1 -24.17 -11.59 37.38
N PHE A 2 -23.79 -11.52 36.11
CA PHE A 2 -22.54 -10.86 35.70
C PHE A 2 -22.82 -9.36 35.54
N GLU A 3 -22.67 -8.59 36.62
CA GLU A 3 -22.59 -7.12 36.56
C GLU A 3 -21.24 -6.68 35.98
N GLY A 4 -20.95 -7.10 34.75
CA GLY A 4 -19.93 -6.48 33.90
C GLY A 4 -20.59 -5.34 33.13
N GLY A 5 -20.97 -4.28 33.83
CA GLY A 5 -21.65 -3.12 33.23
C GLY A 5 -20.76 -2.41 32.21
N VAL A 6 -21.39 -1.68 31.29
CA VAL A 6 -20.79 -0.85 30.25
C VAL A 6 -19.56 -0.03 30.71
N ASP A 7 -19.47 0.34 31.99
CA ASP A 7 -18.31 1.02 32.59
C ASP A 7 -17.01 0.20 32.55
N GLN A 8 -17.07 -1.12 32.67
CA GLN A 8 -15.89 -1.98 32.50
C GLN A 8 -15.46 -2.05 31.03
N LEU A 9 -16.40 -1.99 30.08
CA LEU A 9 -16.11 -1.93 28.65
C LEU A 9 -15.50 -0.58 28.25
N VAL A 10 -16.00 0.53 28.80
CA VAL A 10 -15.43 1.88 28.60
C VAL A 10 -14.03 1.97 29.23
N GLY A 11 -13.84 1.43 30.43
CA GLY A 11 -12.53 1.36 31.08
C GLY A 11 -11.51 0.49 30.33
N ALA A 12 -11.96 -0.58 29.67
CA ALA A 12 -11.12 -1.43 28.82
C ALA A 12 -10.80 -0.77 27.47
N ALA A 13 -11.75 -0.06 26.86
CA ALA A 13 -11.54 0.65 25.60
C ALA A 13 -10.48 1.76 25.73
N ASN A 14 -10.45 2.47 26.86
CA ASN A 14 -9.40 3.46 27.16
C ASN A 14 -8.00 2.85 27.34
N ARG A 15 -7.89 1.53 27.46
CA ARG A 15 -6.61 0.79 27.55
C ARG A 15 -6.21 0.17 26.21
N LEU A 16 -7.06 0.25 25.18
CA LEU A 16 -6.69 -0.23 23.86
C LEU A 16 -5.73 0.76 23.20
N PRO A 17 -4.66 0.29 22.57
CA PRO A 17 -3.75 1.16 21.84
C PRO A 17 -4.48 1.83 20.68
N THR A 18 -4.45 3.17 20.64
CA THR A 18 -4.95 3.94 19.50
C THR A 18 -3.96 3.87 18.35
N ILE A 19 -4.33 3.18 17.27
CA ILE A 19 -3.56 3.18 16.02
C ILE A 19 -3.80 4.53 15.33
N LYS A 20 -2.81 5.44 15.41
CA LYS A 20 -2.89 6.79 14.82
C LYS A 20 -2.70 6.78 13.30
N ALA A 21 -1.86 5.87 12.82
CA ALA A 21 -1.58 5.66 11.41
C ALA A 21 -1.14 4.22 11.20
N LEU A 22 -1.48 3.66 10.05
CA LEU A 22 -0.95 2.38 9.61
C LEU A 22 -0.11 2.65 8.35
N ASP A 23 1.16 2.28 8.45
CA ASP A 23 2.13 2.35 7.37
C ASP A 23 2.54 0.91 7.01
N LEU A 24 2.44 0.55 5.72
CA LEU A 24 2.75 -0.79 5.24
C LEU A 24 3.89 -0.78 4.23
N LEU A 25 4.68 -1.85 4.24
CA LEU A 25 5.66 -2.15 3.21
C LEU A 25 5.19 -3.37 2.43
N PHE A 26 5.00 -3.22 1.13
CA PHE A 26 4.81 -4.33 0.20
C PHE A 26 6.09 -4.59 -0.56
N ASP A 27 6.56 -5.81 -0.44
CA ASP A 27 7.74 -6.32 -1.11
C ASP A 27 7.29 -7.36 -2.12
N VAL A 28 7.30 -6.98 -3.40
CA VAL A 28 6.69 -7.73 -4.50
C VAL A 28 7.79 -8.23 -5.43
N THR A 29 7.82 -9.54 -5.65
CA THR A 29 8.58 -10.15 -6.74
C THR A 29 7.63 -10.39 -7.91
N LEU A 30 7.95 -9.86 -9.07
CA LEU A 30 7.18 -10.15 -10.28
C LEU A 30 7.56 -11.52 -10.84
N PRO A 31 6.59 -12.30 -11.33
CA PRO A 31 6.87 -13.44 -12.20
C PRO A 31 7.63 -13.00 -13.46
N ASP A 32 8.49 -13.86 -13.98
CA ASP A 32 9.38 -13.55 -15.11
C ASP A 32 8.61 -13.32 -16.43
N ASP A 33 7.37 -13.81 -16.54
CA ASP A 33 6.54 -13.81 -17.74
C ASP A 33 5.43 -12.74 -17.75
N VAL A 34 5.47 -11.77 -16.82
CA VAL A 34 4.46 -10.71 -16.79
C VAL A 34 4.70 -9.68 -17.90
N GLU A 35 3.89 -9.76 -18.96
CA GLU A 35 3.92 -8.85 -20.11
C GLU A 35 3.44 -7.42 -19.74
N GLU A 36 2.39 -7.30 -18.92
CA GLU A 36 1.85 -6.01 -18.45
C GLU A 36 2.16 -5.73 -16.97
N ALA A 37 3.44 -5.61 -16.62
CA ALA A 37 3.90 -5.42 -15.25
C ALA A 37 3.20 -4.25 -14.52
N GLY A 38 3.01 -3.10 -15.19
CA GLY A 38 2.36 -1.96 -14.57
C GLY A 38 0.87 -2.17 -14.25
N SER A 39 0.13 -2.82 -15.15
CA SER A 39 -1.28 -3.17 -14.93
C SER A 39 -1.43 -4.18 -13.79
N PHE A 40 -0.55 -5.18 -13.76
CA PHE A 40 -0.51 -6.20 -12.70
C PHE A 40 -0.29 -5.55 -11.32
N VAL A 41 0.74 -4.71 -11.19
CA VAL A 41 1.07 -4.01 -9.96
C VAL A 41 -0.06 -3.08 -9.53
N ARG A 42 -0.62 -2.29 -10.46
CA ARG A 42 -1.73 -1.37 -10.18
C ARG A 42 -2.95 -2.10 -9.64
N THR A 43 -3.31 -3.22 -10.26
CA THR A 43 -4.46 -4.05 -9.86
C THR A 43 -4.24 -4.68 -8.49
N GLY A 44 -3.06 -5.28 -8.27
CA GLY A 44 -2.69 -5.86 -6.98
C GLY A 44 -2.71 -4.83 -5.87
N PHE A 45 -2.11 -3.66 -6.10
CA PHE A 45 -2.11 -2.57 -5.14
C PHE A 45 -3.51 -2.07 -4.81
N SER A 46 -4.35 -1.82 -5.84
CA SER A 46 -5.75 -1.42 -5.68
C SER A 46 -6.56 -2.40 -4.81
N SER A 47 -6.36 -3.70 -5.04
CA SER A 47 -6.99 -4.76 -4.26
C SER A 47 -6.63 -4.68 -2.78
N VAL A 48 -5.36 -4.43 -2.45
CA VAL A 48 -4.90 -4.39 -1.05
C VAL A 48 -5.37 -3.13 -0.33
N VAL A 49 -5.19 -1.95 -0.93
CA VAL A 49 -5.57 -0.68 -0.27
C VAL A 49 -7.07 -0.54 -0.07
N SER A 50 -7.89 -1.24 -0.86
CA SER A 50 -9.34 -1.29 -0.66
C SER A 50 -9.76 -2.07 0.59
N ARG A 51 -8.93 -3.02 1.06
CA ARG A 51 -9.27 -3.96 2.14
C ARG A 51 -8.79 -3.48 3.52
N ILE A 52 -7.75 -2.67 3.58
CA ILE A 52 -7.11 -2.28 4.83
C ILE A 52 -7.60 -0.90 5.27
N ARG A 53 -8.39 -0.86 6.35
CA ARG A 53 -8.87 0.40 6.94
C ARG A 53 -7.76 1.07 7.74
N GLY A 54 -7.80 2.41 7.81
CA GLY A 54 -6.84 3.20 8.60
C GLY A 54 -5.44 3.36 7.97
N LEU A 55 -5.20 2.77 6.79
CA LEU A 55 -3.95 2.90 6.05
C LEU A 55 -3.71 4.38 5.67
N GLN A 56 -2.50 4.86 5.98
CA GLN A 56 -2.06 6.24 5.74
C GLN A 56 -0.93 6.30 4.73
N ARG A 57 0.00 5.36 4.79
CA ARG A 57 1.12 5.27 3.85
C ARG A 57 1.39 3.84 3.44
N VAL A 58 1.84 3.68 2.20
CA VAL A 58 2.35 2.43 1.68
C VAL A 58 3.66 2.67 0.97
N TYR A 59 4.65 1.85 1.32
CA TYR A 59 5.89 1.70 0.59
C TYR A 59 5.76 0.46 -0.28
N LEU A 60 5.89 0.61 -1.59
CA LEU A 60 5.84 -0.50 -2.53
C LEU A 60 7.23 -0.67 -3.13
N ILE A 61 7.83 -1.84 -2.93
CA ILE A 61 9.09 -2.24 -3.53
C ILE A 61 8.78 -3.39 -4.48
N ILE A 62 9.11 -3.21 -5.75
CA ILE A 62 8.96 -4.21 -6.80
C ILE A 62 10.37 -4.63 -7.19
N ARG A 63 10.70 -5.90 -6.99
CA ARG A 63 12.03 -6.46 -7.27
C ARG A 63 12.04 -7.31 -8.52
N ASN A 64 13.26 -7.53 -9.02
CA ASN A 64 13.56 -8.35 -10.17
C ASN A 64 12.87 -7.85 -11.45
N THR A 65 12.71 -6.52 -11.57
CA THR A 65 12.16 -5.90 -12.78
C THR A 65 13.25 -5.80 -13.84
N ASP A 66 12.96 -6.21 -15.07
CA ASP A 66 13.76 -5.81 -16.22
C ASP A 66 13.45 -4.36 -16.66
N TYR A 67 14.13 -3.90 -17.70
CA TYR A 67 13.95 -2.54 -18.23
C TYR A 67 12.54 -2.29 -18.77
N GLN A 68 11.94 -3.24 -19.49
CA GLN A 68 10.61 -3.10 -20.08
C GLN A 68 9.52 -3.12 -19.01
N GLN A 69 9.65 -4.02 -18.03
CA GLN A 69 8.76 -4.09 -16.88
C GLN A 69 8.85 -2.81 -16.03
N GLY A 70 10.06 -2.33 -15.75
CA GLY A 70 10.26 -1.06 -15.03
C GLY A 70 9.64 0.14 -15.78
N ALA A 71 9.77 0.19 -17.10
CA ALA A 71 9.13 1.22 -17.93
C ALA A 71 7.60 1.11 -17.91
N SER A 72 7.05 -0.10 -18.00
CA SER A 72 5.60 -0.39 -17.96
C SER A 72 4.97 0.01 -16.62
N ILE A 73 5.63 -0.35 -15.51
CA ILE A 73 5.27 0.08 -14.15
C ILE A 73 5.24 1.60 -14.08
N GLY A 74 6.30 2.24 -14.56
CA GLY A 74 6.43 3.67 -14.58
C GLY A 74 5.36 4.43 -15.37
N ALA A 75 4.98 3.89 -16.53
CA ALA A 75 3.92 4.46 -17.35
C ALA A 75 2.53 4.27 -16.73
N SER A 76 2.33 3.16 -16.00
CA SER A 76 1.04 2.83 -15.37
C SER A 76 0.83 3.52 -14.03
N LEU A 77 1.93 3.89 -13.37
CA LEU A 77 1.96 4.42 -12.01
C LEU A 77 2.88 5.64 -11.88
N PRO A 78 2.77 6.66 -12.76
CA PRO A 78 3.59 7.86 -12.63
C PRO A 78 3.29 8.60 -11.33
N GLY A 79 4.23 9.41 -10.88
CA GLY A 79 4.01 10.34 -9.76
C GLY A 79 2.74 11.17 -9.97
N GLY A 80 1.92 11.28 -8.91
CA GLY A 80 0.60 11.92 -8.95
C GLY A 80 -0.56 10.98 -9.33
N THR A 81 -0.29 9.73 -9.72
CA THR A 81 -1.36 8.76 -9.99
C THR A 81 -2.20 8.50 -8.76
N ASN A 82 -3.52 8.51 -8.92
CA ASN A 82 -4.47 8.17 -7.87
C ASN A 82 -4.93 6.72 -8.00
N ILE A 83 -4.96 6.01 -6.87
CA ILE A 83 -5.50 4.65 -6.72
C ILE A 83 -6.40 4.63 -5.50
N GLY A 84 -7.72 4.71 -5.73
CA GLY A 84 -8.69 4.89 -4.66
C GLY A 84 -8.42 6.19 -3.89
N ALA A 85 -8.27 6.10 -2.57
CA ALA A 85 -7.99 7.22 -1.69
C ALA A 85 -6.49 7.52 -1.53
N PHE A 86 -5.64 7.02 -2.43
CA PHE A 86 -4.20 7.15 -2.32
C PHE A 86 -3.60 7.78 -3.58
N THR A 87 -2.52 8.53 -3.39
CA THR A 87 -1.73 9.17 -4.46
C THR A 87 -0.29 8.70 -4.39
N ILE A 88 0.30 8.40 -5.54
CA ILE A 88 1.73 8.10 -5.65
C ILE A 88 2.50 9.42 -5.49
N THR A 89 3.24 9.56 -4.40
CA THR A 89 3.94 10.80 -4.06
C THR A 89 5.41 10.78 -4.44
N HIS A 90 6.00 9.58 -4.53
CA HIS A 90 7.39 9.43 -4.91
C HIS A 90 7.59 8.13 -5.68
N GLU A 91 8.41 8.18 -6.72
CA GLU A 91 8.80 7.04 -7.51
C GLU A 91 10.32 7.10 -7.74
N HIS A 92 10.99 5.98 -7.45
CA HIS A 92 12.42 5.80 -7.70
C HIS A 92 12.65 4.46 -8.41
N ARG A 93 13.38 4.48 -9.53
CA ARG A 93 13.72 3.28 -10.29
C ARG A 93 15.22 3.02 -10.25
N GLY A 94 15.60 1.82 -9.84
CA GLY A 94 16.95 1.29 -9.97
C GLY A 94 17.02 0.24 -11.09
N SER A 95 18.20 -0.30 -11.35
CA SER A 95 18.42 -1.25 -12.45
C SER A 95 17.61 -2.56 -12.35
N HIS A 96 17.23 -2.96 -11.14
CA HIS A 96 16.51 -4.23 -10.89
C HIS A 96 15.34 -4.08 -9.91
N PHE A 97 14.94 -2.84 -9.60
CA PHE A 97 13.85 -2.60 -8.69
C PHE A 97 13.16 -1.26 -8.93
N THR A 98 11.90 -1.18 -8.55
CA THR A 98 11.12 0.06 -8.51
C THR A 98 10.58 0.27 -7.10
N VAL A 99 10.79 1.45 -6.53
CA VAL A 99 10.24 1.85 -5.23
C VAL A 99 9.24 2.97 -5.43
N MET A 100 8.08 2.84 -4.80
CA MET A 100 7.05 3.86 -4.77
C MET A 100 6.64 4.16 -3.34
N THR A 101 6.53 5.45 -3.03
CA THR A 101 5.80 5.89 -1.84
C THR A 101 4.41 6.32 -2.26
N VAL A 102 3.43 5.75 -1.59
CA VAL A 102 2.02 6.02 -1.84
C VAL A 102 1.41 6.51 -0.53
N SER A 103 0.82 7.70 -0.56
CA SER A 103 0.23 8.33 0.62
C SER A 103 -1.25 8.52 0.42
N ARG A 104 -2.02 8.47 1.51
CA ARG A 104 -3.44 8.77 1.46
C ARG A 104 -3.64 10.20 0.98
N SER A 105 -4.51 10.37 -0.01
CA SER A 105 -4.92 11.68 -0.51
C SER A 105 -5.63 12.44 0.62
N ALA A 106 -5.33 13.73 0.74
CA ALA A 106 -5.97 14.62 1.72
C ALA A 106 -7.46 14.83 1.42
#